data_AF-E3K5L3-F1
#
_entry.id   AF-E3K5L3-F1
#
_cell.length_a   1.000
_cell.length_b   1.000
_cell.length_c   1.000
_cell.angle_alpha   90.00
_cell.angle_beta   90.00
_cell.angle_gamma   90.00
#
_symmetry.space_group_name_H-M   'P 1'
#
loop_
_entity.id
_entity.type
_entity.pdbx_description
1 polymer ?
#
loop_
_entity_poly.entity_id
_entity_poly.type
_entity_poly.pdbx_seq_one_letter_code
_entity_poly.pdbx_strand_id
1 'polypeptide(L)'
;MLFLSAVAFITLLMSFSPAMHAQNIPNHYIIKERGDLSKPYLEVFGANGKLAYTFSKSKRVPPRGKTTVIITDSSLKQLFSMFSGPRWSNGGRPLLPGSPAG
;
A
#
# COMPACT_ATOMS: atom_id res chain seq x y z
N MET A 1 -28.13 -34.37 27.83
CA MET A 1 -28.18 -32.89 28.02
C MET A 1 -27.28 -32.12 27.05
N LEU A 2 -26.08 -32.62 26.70
CA LEU A 2 -25.16 -31.98 25.73
C LEU A 2 -25.75 -31.76 24.32
N PHE A 3 -26.61 -32.66 23.85
CA PHE A 3 -27.23 -32.55 22.53
C PHE A 3 -28.16 -31.34 22.41
N LEU A 4 -28.95 -31.09 23.46
CA LEU A 4 -29.90 -29.97 23.48
C LEU A 4 -29.17 -28.62 23.57
N SER A 5 -28.07 -28.55 24.32
CA SER A 5 -27.25 -27.33 24.39
C SER A 5 -26.53 -27.04 23.07
N ALA A 6 -26.06 -28.07 22.36
CA ALA A 6 -25.43 -27.90 21.06
C ALA A 6 -26.42 -27.36 20.00
N VAL A 7 -27.64 -27.89 19.98
CA VAL A 7 -28.70 -27.42 19.06
C VAL A 7 -29.07 -25.97 19.37
N ALA A 8 -29.22 -25.60 20.64
CA ALA A 8 -29.48 -24.23 21.07
C ALA A 8 -28.35 -23.26 20.69
N PHE A 9 -27.10 -23.70 20.79
CA PHE A 9 -25.95 -22.90 20.40
C PHE A 9 -25.86 -22.67 18.88
N ILE A 10 -26.15 -23.70 18.08
CA ILE A 10 -26.20 -23.58 16.61
C ILE A 10 -27.33 -22.63 16.17
N THR A 11 -28.50 -22.73 16.80
CA THR A 11 -29.63 -21.81 16.52
C THR A 11 -29.29 -20.37 16.92
N LEU A 12 -28.59 -20.18 18.05
CA LEU A 12 -28.09 -18.87 18.45
C LEU A 12 -27.10 -18.31 17.42
N LEU A 13 -26.11 -19.08 16.97
CA LEU A 13 -25.14 -18.65 15.95
C LEU A 13 -25.80 -18.29 14.62
N MET A 14 -26.85 -19.00 14.21
CA MET A 14 -27.60 -18.70 12.98
C MET A 14 -28.50 -17.46 13.13
N SER A 15 -28.96 -17.14 14.35
CA SER A 15 -29.75 -15.93 14.62
C SER A 15 -28.92 -14.64 14.54
N PHE A 16 -27.61 -14.74 14.75
CA PHE A 16 -26.68 -13.65 14.51
C PHE A 16 -26.17 -13.75 13.07
N SER A 17 -26.86 -13.12 12.12
CA SER A 17 -26.28 -12.90 10.80
C SER A 17 -24.96 -12.13 10.97
N PRO A 18 -23.81 -12.68 10.55
CA PRO A 18 -22.57 -11.94 10.61
C PRO A 18 -22.66 -10.82 9.59
N ALA A 19 -23.17 -9.67 10.01
CA ALA A 19 -23.09 -8.43 9.29
C ALA A 19 -21.62 -7.99 9.31
N MET A 20 -20.80 -8.62 8.46
CA MET A 20 -19.53 -8.04 8.06
C MET A 20 -19.88 -6.76 7.30
N HIS A 21 -19.90 -5.64 8.02
CA HIS A 21 -20.05 -4.32 7.44
C HIS A 21 -18.74 -4.00 6.71
N ALA A 22 -18.58 -4.58 5.51
CA ALA A 22 -17.61 -4.09 4.56
C ALA A 22 -18.10 -2.70 4.17
N GLN A 23 -17.44 -1.66 4.68
CA GLN A 23 -17.74 -0.30 4.26
C GLN A 23 -17.60 -0.26 2.73
N ASN A 24 -18.70 -0.04 2.03
CA ASN A 24 -18.72 0.13 0.58
C ASN A 24 -18.17 1.52 0.25
N ILE A 25 -16.89 1.72 0.57
CA ILE A 25 -16.14 2.89 0.15
C ILE A 25 -15.78 2.61 -1.31
N PRO A 26 -16.09 3.50 -2.25
CA PRO A 26 -15.71 3.37 -3.66
C PRO A 26 -14.19 3.57 -3.82
N ASN A 27 -13.41 2.66 -3.23
CA ASN A 27 -11.98 2.63 -3.37
C ASN A 27 -11.64 1.63 -4.48
N HIS A 28 -11.23 2.16 -5.63
CA HIS A 28 -10.88 1.34 -6.79
C HIS A 28 -9.60 0.53 -6.57
N TYR A 29 -8.86 0.81 -5.49
CA TYR A 29 -7.56 0.22 -5.21
C TYR A 29 -7.42 -0.21 -3.75
N ILE A 30 -6.93 -1.43 -3.56
CA ILE A 30 -6.67 -2.02 -2.25
C ILE A 30 -5.16 -2.20 -2.12
N ILE A 31 -4.58 -1.51 -1.12
CA ILE A 31 -3.21 -1.75 -0.70
C ILE A 31 -3.28 -2.76 0.44
N LYS A 32 -2.73 -3.95 0.24
CA LYS A 32 -2.59 -4.89 1.34
C LYS A 32 -1.46 -4.42 2.23
N GLU A 33 -1.75 -4.23 3.52
CA GLU A 33 -0.69 -4.05 4.51
C GLU A 33 0.25 -5.27 4.44
N ARG A 34 1.55 -4.96 4.50
CA ARG A 34 2.70 -5.83 4.22
C ARG A 34 2.50 -7.28 4.67
N GLY A 35 1.92 -8.12 3.81
CA GLY A 35 1.68 -9.54 4.10
C GLY A 35 2.90 -10.42 3.87
N ASP A 36 3.82 -10.00 3.02
CA ASP A 36 5.00 -10.76 2.63
C ASP A 36 6.27 -9.93 2.80
N LEU A 37 7.05 -10.25 3.83
CA LEU A 37 8.33 -9.58 4.14
C LEU A 37 9.44 -9.94 3.13
N SER A 38 9.26 -10.99 2.33
CA SER A 38 10.24 -11.39 1.31
C SER A 38 10.24 -10.48 0.09
N LYS A 39 9.12 -9.77 -0.15
CA LYS A 39 8.99 -8.85 -1.28
C LYS A 39 9.53 -7.47 -0.93
N PRO A 40 10.45 -6.89 -1.74
CA PRO A 40 10.96 -5.54 -1.52
C PRO A 40 9.95 -4.44 -1.90
N TYR A 41 8.74 -4.82 -2.31
CA TYR A 41 7.66 -3.96 -2.76
C TYR A 41 6.31 -4.37 -2.17
N LEU A 42 5.39 -3.42 -2.11
CA LEU A 42 3.98 -3.62 -1.80
C LEU A 42 3.18 -3.76 -3.10
N GLU A 43 2.17 -4.60 -3.06
CA GLU A 43 1.26 -4.83 -4.18
C GLU A 43 -0.01 -4.00 -3.99
N VAL A 44 -0.46 -3.37 -5.07
CA VAL A 44 -1.71 -2.63 -5.09
C VAL A 44 -2.64 -3.28 -6.10
N PHE A 45 -3.77 -3.75 -5.58
CA PHE A 45 -4.76 -4.49 -6.34
C PHE A 45 -5.90 -3.57 -6.73
N GLY A 46 -6.43 -3.75 -7.94
CA GLY A 46 -7.70 -3.13 -8.30
C GLY A 46 -8.86 -3.79 -7.57
N ALA A 47 -10.04 -3.15 -7.59
CA ALA A 47 -11.28 -3.70 -7.05
C ALA A 47 -11.68 -5.05 -7.68
N ASN A 48 -11.17 -5.36 -8.87
CA ASN A 48 -11.31 -6.66 -9.55
C ASN A 48 -10.36 -7.75 -9.03
N GLY A 49 -9.56 -7.46 -8.00
CA GLY A 49 -8.58 -8.38 -7.42
C GLY A 49 -7.31 -8.58 -8.26
N LYS A 50 -7.18 -7.91 -9.42
CA LYS A 50 -5.97 -7.99 -10.25
C LYS A 50 -4.91 -7.02 -9.75
N LEU A 51 -3.64 -7.42 -9.86
CA LEU A 51 -2.51 -6.53 -9.57
C LEU A 51 -2.53 -5.36 -10.57
N ALA A 52 -2.63 -4.14 -10.06
CA ALA A 52 -2.62 -2.94 -10.88
C ALA A 52 -1.21 -2.35 -10.97
N TYR A 53 -0.54 -2.20 -9.83
CA TYR A 53 0.82 -1.67 -9.75
C TYR A 53 1.51 -2.18 -8.48
N THR A 54 2.83 -2.09 -8.46
CA THR A 54 3.63 -2.31 -7.26
C THR A 54 4.29 -1.01 -6.81
N PHE A 55 4.53 -0.93 -5.51
CA PHE A 55 5.12 0.21 -4.83
C PHE A 55 6.38 -0.25 -4.11
N SER A 56 7.55 0.30 -4.44
CA SER A 56 8.79 0.04 -3.70
C SER A 56 9.39 1.33 -3.15
N LYS A 57 9.92 1.27 -1.93
CA LYS A 57 10.66 2.38 -1.32
C LYS A 57 12.15 2.06 -1.42
N SER A 58 12.85 2.76 -2.29
CA SER A 58 14.30 2.63 -2.37
C SER A 58 14.92 3.33 -1.17
N LYS A 59 15.58 2.53 -0.31
CA LYS A 59 16.43 3.02 0.79
C LYS A 59 17.87 3.25 0.35
N ARG A 60 18.19 3.26 -0.96
CA ARG A 60 19.55 3.61 -1.41
C ARG A 60 19.87 4.98 -0.83
N VAL A 61 20.70 4.97 0.22
CA VAL A 61 20.98 6.08 1.13
C VAL A 61 21.11 7.36 0.32
N PRO A 62 20.06 8.18 0.21
CA PRO A 62 20.25 9.46 -0.41
C PRO A 62 20.82 10.36 0.70
N PRO A 63 21.80 11.20 0.39
CA PRO A 63 22.37 12.08 1.38
C PRO A 63 21.24 12.95 1.93
N ARG A 64 21.00 12.83 3.25
CA ARG A 64 20.09 13.68 4.04
C ARG A 64 18.60 13.51 3.78
N GLY A 65 18.02 12.41 4.27
CA GLY A 65 16.57 12.32 4.50
C GLY A 65 15.68 12.33 3.25
N LYS A 66 16.25 12.06 2.07
CA LYS A 66 15.44 11.90 0.86
C LYS A 66 14.82 10.50 0.84
N THR A 67 13.66 10.36 0.22
CA THR A 67 13.01 9.08 -0.01
C THR A 67 12.63 9.02 -1.48
N THR A 68 13.02 7.93 -2.14
CA THR A 68 12.52 7.63 -3.49
C THR A 68 11.50 6.52 -3.41
N VAL A 69 10.31 6.80 -3.91
CA VAL A 69 9.25 5.83 -4.17
C VAL A 69 9.27 5.49 -5.65
N ILE A 70 9.24 4.21 -5.98
CA ILE A 70 9.16 3.72 -7.35
C ILE A 70 7.84 2.98 -7.50
N ILE A 71 7.04 3.39 -8.48
CA ILE A 71 5.80 2.74 -8.88
C ILE A 71 6.08 1.98 -10.17
N THR A 72 5.75 0.70 -10.20
CA THR A 72 5.93 -0.15 -11.38
C THR A 72 4.61 -0.83 -11.76
N ASP A 73 4.50 -1.27 -13.00
CA ASP A 73 3.37 -2.08 -13.45
C ASP A 73 3.47 -3.54 -12.94
N SER A 74 2.55 -4.38 -13.40
CA SER A 74 2.54 -5.81 -13.05
C SER A 74 3.76 -6.59 -13.54
N SER A 75 4.53 -6.06 -14.50
CA SER A 75 5.77 -6.66 -15.03
C SER A 75 7.03 -6.11 -14.34
N LEU A 76 6.87 -5.32 -13.27
CA LEU A 76 7.94 -4.59 -12.58
C LEU A 76 8.63 -3.52 -13.44
N LYS A 77 8.02 -3.14 -14.57
CA LYS A 77 8.49 -2.02 -15.38
C LYS A 77 8.12 -0.71 -14.68
N GLN A 78 9.10 0.16 -14.49
CA GLN A 78 8.88 1.45 -13.85
C GLN A 78 7.92 2.32 -14.67
N LEU A 79 6.87 2.79 -14.00
CA LEU A 79 5.92 3.76 -14.53
C LEU A 79 6.32 5.17 -14.08
N PHE A 80 6.54 5.34 -12.77
CA PHE A 80 6.84 6.64 -12.18
C PHE A 80 7.80 6.50 -11.00
N SER A 81 8.56 7.57 -10.74
CA SER A 81 9.34 7.72 -9.51
C SER A 81 9.00 9.05 -8.83
N MET A 82 8.80 8.99 -7.51
CA MET A 82 8.58 10.15 -6.67
C MET A 82 9.75 10.34 -5.73
N PHE A 83 10.21 11.58 -5.61
CA PHE A 83 11.29 11.97 -4.71
C PHE A 83 10.72 12.90 -3.65
N SER A 84 10.85 12.53 -2.39
CA SER A 84 10.67 13.47 -1.28
C SER A 84 12.01 13.75 -0.65
N GLY A 85 12.18 14.97 -0.15
CA GLY A 85 13.38 15.39 0.57
C GLY A 85 13.01 16.47 1.58
N PRO A 86 13.90 16.76 2.55
CA PRO A 86 13.68 17.86 3.46
C PRO A 86 13.52 19.15 2.66
N ARG A 87 12.46 19.92 2.97
CA ARG A 87 12.29 21.28 2.45
C ARG A 87 13.51 22.07 2.91
N TRP A 88 14.26 22.63 1.96
CA TRP A 88 15.33 23.57 2.29
C TRP A 88 14.69 24.79 2.98
N SER A 89 14.75 24.82 4.31
CA SER A 89 14.57 26.04 5.10
C SER A 89 15.82 26.90 4.89
N ASN A 90 15.86 27.61 3.76
CA ASN A 90 16.57 28.88 3.52
C ASN A 90 16.75 29.07 2.01
N GLY A 91 15.87 29.89 1.40
CA GLY A 91 16.14 30.75 0.23
C GLY A 91 16.73 30.19 -1.07
N GLY A 92 17.15 28.93 -1.16
CA GLY A 92 17.81 28.37 -2.33
C GLY A 92 16.81 27.88 -3.37
N ARG A 93 16.79 28.53 -4.55
CA ARG A 93 15.98 28.10 -5.69
C ARG A 93 16.32 26.65 -6.08
N PRO A 94 15.34 25.83 -6.48
CA PRO A 94 15.60 24.47 -6.93
C PRO A 94 16.44 24.52 -8.22
N LEU A 95 17.63 23.89 -8.20
CA LEU A 95 18.42 23.67 -9.40
C LEU A 95 17.72 22.60 -10.25
N LEU A 96 17.30 23.01 -11.44
CA LEU A 96 16.79 22.11 -12.47
C LEU A 96 17.92 21.15 -12.91
N PRO A 97 17.58 19.91 -13.30
CA PRO A 97 18.57 18.95 -13.79
C PRO A 97 19.25 19.50 -15.05
N GLY A 98 20.56 19.74 -14.98
CA GLY A 98 21.39 20.22 -16.09
C GLY A 98 22.34 21.38 -15.80
N SER A 99 22.32 21.98 -14.59
CA SER A 99 23.27 23.06 -14.28
C SER A 99 24.67 22.51 -13.96
N PRO A 100 25.73 23.00 -14.63
CA PRO A 100 27.10 22.62 -14.29
C PRO A 100 27.50 23.26 -12.96
N ALA A 101 28.24 22.52 -12.14
CA ALA A 101 28.88 23.04 -10.95
C ALA A 101 30.02 23.97 -11.36
N GLY A 102 29.87 25.27 -11.08
CA GLY A 102 30.99 26.20 -10.99
C GLY A 102 31.66 26.10 -9.63
#